data_AF-A0A1F8QT88-F1
#
_entry.id   AF-A0A1F8QT88-F1
#
_cell.length_a   1.000
_cell.length_b   1.000
_cell.length_c   1.000
_cell.angle_alpha   90.00
_cell.angle_beta   90.00
_cell.angle_gamma   90.00
#
_symmetry.space_group_name_H-M   'P 1'
#
loop_
_entity.id
_entity.type
_entity.pdbx_description
1 polymer ?
#
loop_
_entity_poly.entity_id
_entity_poly.type
_entity_poly.pdbx_seq_one_letter_code
_entity_poly.pdbx_strand_id
1 'polypeptide(L)'
;MEWKIYLRYQGKAYKILKLRQGANFDIIIIPNNAVFFSREIIKNLDFDTQIQIKYESLEGQINHFSAHAMTGQRHVKLNPSSLALEPTIGLGFENINKPIPLVTIIAATNQGCEEEPSSGKWFGFQLPDDVNYLIMELSAIPKNSRVEIQQSYSILNEKKTNETIDFIPIEMRNCIILAVIRTTNHELTDIPNNVVFQQVEGKSINIIRVEKGIVIAQVSRLAVG
;
A
#
# COMPACT_ATOMS: atom_id res chain seq x y z
N MET A 1 3.50 1.69 -19.17
CA MET A 1 3.24 0.31 -18.67
C MET A 1 2.14 0.38 -17.64
N GLU A 2 1.24 -0.59 -17.62
CA GLU A 2 0.09 -0.61 -16.70
C GLU A 2 -0.10 -2.02 -16.12
N TRP A 3 -0.35 -2.08 -14.81
CA TRP A 3 -0.68 -3.28 -14.06
C TRP A 3 -1.96 -3.04 -13.26
N LYS A 4 -2.86 -4.02 -13.26
CA LYS A 4 -4.09 -3.98 -12.48
C LYS A 4 -4.06 -5.08 -11.43
N ILE A 5 -4.42 -4.73 -10.21
CA ILE A 5 -4.33 -5.62 -9.05
C ILE A 5 -5.71 -5.80 -8.43
N TYR A 6 -6.09 -7.04 -8.18
CA TYR A 6 -7.37 -7.43 -7.58
C TYR A 6 -7.19 -8.35 -6.37
N LEU A 7 -8.25 -8.50 -5.59
CA LEU A 7 -8.43 -9.57 -4.61
C LEU A 7 -9.60 -10.45 -5.04
N ARG A 8 -9.56 -11.73 -4.68
CA ARG A 8 -10.66 -12.69 -4.87
C ARG A 8 -11.11 -13.16 -3.51
N TYR A 9 -12.41 -13.07 -3.25
CA TYR A 9 -13.03 -13.49 -2.00
C TYR A 9 -14.43 -14.03 -2.30
N GLN A 10 -14.75 -15.21 -1.77
CA GLN A 10 -16.05 -15.87 -1.96
C GLN A 10 -16.52 -15.91 -3.43
N GLY A 11 -15.60 -16.24 -4.35
CA GLY A 11 -15.88 -16.35 -5.78
C GLY A 11 -15.99 -15.02 -6.54
N LYS A 12 -15.85 -13.88 -5.86
CA LYS A 12 -15.92 -12.54 -6.46
C LYS A 12 -14.54 -11.90 -6.57
N ALA A 13 -14.35 -11.03 -7.56
CA ALA A 13 -13.12 -10.27 -7.76
C ALA A 13 -13.35 -8.79 -7.47
N TYR A 14 -12.55 -8.21 -6.57
CA TYR A 14 -12.63 -6.81 -6.18
C TYR A 14 -11.36 -6.09 -6.59
N LYS A 15 -11.51 -4.93 -7.24
CA LYS A 15 -10.37 -4.12 -7.66
C LYS A 15 -9.71 -3.47 -6.45
N ILE A 16 -8.39 -3.64 -6.33
CA ILE A 16 -7.58 -2.94 -5.32
C ILE A 16 -7.08 -1.63 -5.90
N LEU A 17 -6.27 -1.71 -6.95
CA LEU A 17 -5.58 -0.57 -7.52
C LEU A 17 -5.10 -0.83 -8.95
N LYS A 18 -4.67 0.24 -9.59
CA LYS A 18 -3.97 0.22 -10.87
C LYS A 18 -2.64 0.96 -10.74
N LEU A 19 -1.55 0.29 -11.10
CA LEU A 19 -0.22 0.88 -11.20
C LEU A 19 0.06 1.28 -12.65
N ARG A 20 0.56 2.49 -12.83
CA ARG A 20 1.03 3.01 -14.11
C ARG A 20 2.43 3.56 -13.97
N GLN A 21 3.21 3.38 -15.02
CA GLN A 21 4.44 4.13 -15.19
C GLN A 21 4.34 5.05 -16.40
N GLY A 22 4.39 6.36 -16.14
CA GLY A 22 4.37 7.44 -17.14
C GLY A 22 5.69 7.57 -17.86
N ALA A 23 5.76 8.41 -18.90
CA ALA A 23 6.91 8.56 -19.80
C ALA A 23 8.22 8.88 -19.06
N ASN A 24 8.17 9.74 -18.04
CA ASN A 24 9.30 10.18 -17.21
C ASN A 24 9.67 9.20 -16.09
N PHE A 25 9.26 7.93 -16.23
CA PHE A 25 9.43 6.87 -15.23
C PHE A 25 8.65 7.05 -13.92
N ASP A 26 7.91 8.15 -13.76
CA ASP A 26 7.02 8.38 -12.63
C ASP A 26 6.06 7.21 -12.41
N ILE A 27 5.86 6.85 -11.14
CA ILE A 27 4.95 5.80 -10.71
C ILE A 27 3.67 6.46 -10.24
N ILE A 28 2.57 6.05 -10.84
CA ILE A 28 1.22 6.52 -10.52
C ILE A 28 0.44 5.32 -10.00
N ILE A 29 -0.06 5.43 -8.78
CA ILE A 29 -0.89 4.44 -8.10
C ILE A 29 -2.31 5.00 -8.05
N ILE A 30 -3.25 4.31 -8.69
CA ILE A 30 -4.67 4.70 -8.75
C ILE A 30 -5.42 3.67 -7.90
N PRO A 31 -5.58 3.92 -6.59
CA PRO A 31 -6.35 3.03 -5.73
C PRO A 31 -7.84 3.09 -6.09
N ASN A 32 -8.54 1.98 -5.90
CA ASN A 32 -9.98 1.90 -6.14
C ASN A 32 -10.74 2.17 -4.84
N ASN A 33 -11.81 2.96 -4.91
CA ASN A 33 -12.70 3.30 -3.79
C ASN A 33 -11.93 3.43 -2.47
N ALA A 34 -11.07 4.45 -2.39
CA ALA A 34 -10.08 4.56 -1.35
C ALA A 34 -10.13 5.90 -0.64
N VAL A 35 -9.80 5.86 0.65
CA VAL A 35 -9.49 7.02 1.48
C VAL A 35 -8.00 7.03 1.80
N PHE A 36 -7.45 8.16 2.25
CA PHE A 36 -6.05 8.22 2.62
C PHE A 36 -5.84 8.66 4.06
N PHE A 37 -4.74 8.19 4.64
CA PHE A 37 -4.24 8.65 5.92
C PHE A 37 -3.11 9.64 5.68
N SER A 38 -3.27 10.85 6.21
CA SER A 38 -2.30 11.93 6.06
C SER A 38 -0.98 11.59 6.76
N ARG A 39 0.12 11.85 6.07
CA ARG A 39 1.47 11.70 6.63
C ARG A 39 1.81 12.71 7.72
N GLU A 40 1.14 13.86 7.77
CA GLU A 40 1.45 14.90 8.76
C GLU A 40 1.19 14.41 10.18
N ILE A 41 0.32 13.41 10.34
CA ILE A 41 0.04 12.76 11.61
C ILE A 41 1.28 12.03 12.15
N ILE A 42 2.04 11.32 11.32
CA ILE A 42 3.18 10.49 11.79
C ILE A 42 4.49 11.26 11.92
N LYS A 43 4.59 12.45 11.32
CA LYS A 43 5.81 13.25 11.31
C LYS A 43 6.29 13.60 12.72
N ASN A 44 5.34 13.88 13.62
CA ASN A 44 5.62 14.32 15.00
C ASN A 44 5.58 13.20 16.03
N LEU A 45 5.29 11.95 15.63
CA LEU A 45 5.23 10.81 16.54
C LEU A 45 6.60 10.17 16.71
N ASP A 46 6.91 9.71 17.91
CA ASP A 46 8.13 8.97 18.19
C ASP A 46 8.10 7.57 17.57
N PHE A 47 9.28 7.00 17.34
CA PHE A 47 9.37 5.60 16.93
C PHE A 47 8.75 4.68 17.99
N ASP A 48 8.24 3.54 17.52
CA ASP A 48 7.56 2.51 18.30
C ASP A 48 6.22 2.95 18.91
N THR A 49 5.80 4.21 18.70
CA THR A 49 4.48 4.71 19.09
C THR A 49 3.39 3.92 18.38
N GLN A 50 2.53 3.29 19.17
CA GLN A 50 1.33 2.63 18.68
C GLN A 50 0.20 3.67 18.52
N ILE A 51 -0.45 3.65 17.37
CA ILE A 51 -1.59 4.51 17.04
C ILE A 51 -2.80 3.67 16.67
N GLN A 52 -3.97 4.16 17.06
CA GLN A 52 -5.25 3.62 16.64
C GLN A 52 -5.90 4.59 15.66
N ILE A 53 -6.11 4.12 14.44
CA ILE A 53 -6.67 4.92 13.36
C ILE A 53 -8.08 4.40 13.12
N LYS A 54 -9.08 5.22 13.44
CA LYS A 54 -10.48 4.90 13.15
C LYS A 54 -10.76 5.22 11.69
N TYR A 55 -11.41 4.32 10.96
CA TYR A 55 -11.77 4.57 9.56
C TYR A 55 -12.55 5.88 9.38
N GLU A 56 -13.49 6.16 10.29
CA GLU A 56 -14.31 7.37 10.30
C GLU A 56 -13.51 8.67 10.46
N SER A 57 -12.28 8.59 11.00
CA SER A 57 -11.39 9.73 11.13
C SER A 57 -10.53 9.99 9.90
N LEU A 58 -10.61 9.11 8.89
CA LEU A 58 -9.87 9.27 7.64
C LEU A 58 -10.59 10.27 6.74
N GLU A 59 -9.83 11.19 6.18
CA GLU A 59 -10.35 12.25 5.33
C GLU A 59 -10.13 11.93 3.85
N GLY A 60 -11.07 12.40 3.01
CA GLY A 60 -10.87 12.55 1.58
C GLY A 60 -10.80 11.25 0.77
N GLN A 61 -11.60 11.17 -0.29
CA GLN A 61 -11.40 10.12 -1.29
C GLN A 61 -10.09 10.38 -2.06
N ILE A 62 -9.22 9.40 -2.11
CA ILE A 62 -8.00 9.45 -2.94
C ILE A 62 -8.28 8.82 -4.30
N ASN A 63 -7.93 9.55 -5.36
CA ASN A 63 -7.98 9.03 -6.72
C ASN A 63 -6.61 8.60 -7.22
N HIS A 64 -5.55 9.31 -6.82
CA HIS A 64 -4.21 8.89 -7.17
C HIS A 64 -3.14 9.33 -6.16
N PHE A 65 -2.09 8.53 -6.13
CA PHE A 65 -0.79 8.84 -5.56
C PHE A 65 0.25 8.83 -6.69
N SER A 66 1.08 9.86 -6.74
CA SER A 66 2.16 9.97 -7.73
C SER A 66 3.50 10.07 -7.01
N ALA A 67 4.50 9.34 -7.51
CA ALA A 67 5.88 9.44 -7.09
C ALA A 67 6.76 9.74 -8.31
N HIS A 68 7.47 10.85 -8.27
CA HIS A 68 8.27 11.34 -9.38
C HIS A 68 9.66 10.69 -9.37
N ALA A 69 10.06 10.12 -10.50
CA ALA A 69 11.30 9.37 -10.58
C ALA A 69 12.54 10.26 -10.44
N MET A 70 12.52 11.46 -11.03
CA MET A 70 13.69 12.35 -11.03
C MET A 70 13.78 13.21 -9.77
N THR A 71 12.67 13.88 -9.41
CA THR A 71 12.67 14.88 -8.32
C THR A 71 12.43 14.26 -6.95
N GLY A 72 11.98 13.01 -6.89
CA GLY A 72 11.53 12.37 -5.66
C GLY A 72 10.25 13.00 -5.08
N GLN A 73 9.62 13.92 -5.81
CA GLN A 73 8.38 14.54 -5.37
C GLN A 73 7.26 13.50 -5.30
N ARG A 74 6.51 13.49 -4.20
CA ARG A 74 5.34 12.63 -4.01
C ARG A 74 4.15 13.48 -3.67
N HIS A 75 2.98 13.08 -4.15
CA HIS A 75 1.75 13.77 -3.82
C HIS A 75 0.52 12.89 -4.03
N VAL A 76 -0.57 13.30 -3.38
CA VAL A 76 -1.89 12.72 -3.55
C VAL A 76 -2.79 13.71 -4.29
N LYS A 77 -3.74 13.20 -5.08
CA LYS A 77 -4.86 14.03 -5.55
C LYS A 77 -6.20 13.33 -5.35
N LEU A 78 -7.20 14.13 -5.03
CA LEU A 78 -8.59 13.71 -4.90
C LEU A 78 -9.23 13.47 -6.28
N ASN A 79 -8.78 14.18 -7.31
CA ASN A 79 -9.11 13.88 -8.70
C ASN A 79 -7.94 14.26 -9.64
N PRO A 80 -7.87 13.73 -10.88
CA PRO A 80 -6.75 14.00 -11.78
C PRO A 80 -6.51 15.47 -12.09
N SER A 81 -7.60 16.26 -12.12
CA SER A 81 -7.62 17.70 -12.40
C SER A 81 -7.40 18.58 -11.17
N SER A 82 -7.41 18.04 -9.95
CA SER A 82 -7.28 18.84 -8.73
C SER A 82 -5.82 19.20 -8.48
N LEU A 83 -5.60 20.14 -7.57
CA LEU A 83 -4.26 20.40 -7.05
C LEU A 83 -3.74 19.19 -6.27
N ALA A 84 -2.40 19.09 -6.22
CA ALA A 84 -1.70 18.17 -5.35
C ALA A 84 -1.98 18.51 -3.89
N LEU A 85 -2.46 17.52 -3.13
CA LEU A 85 -2.47 17.56 -1.68
C LEU A 85 -1.16 17.00 -1.16
N GLU A 86 -0.70 17.59 -0.06
CA GLU A 86 0.48 17.14 0.69
C GLU A 86 1.68 16.85 -0.23
N PRO A 87 2.16 17.82 -1.04
CA PRO A 87 3.36 17.62 -1.83
C PRO A 87 4.56 17.43 -0.89
N THR A 88 5.34 16.40 -1.14
CA THR A 88 6.52 16.06 -0.36
C THR A 88 7.69 15.76 -1.26
N ILE A 89 8.89 15.86 -0.70
CA ILE A 89 10.10 15.43 -1.37
C ILE A 89 10.59 14.21 -0.59
N GLY A 90 10.63 13.08 -1.28
CA GLY A 90 11.38 11.92 -0.84
C GLY A 90 12.53 11.66 -1.79
N LEU A 91 13.03 10.43 -1.77
CA LEU A 91 14.08 10.01 -2.68
C LEU A 91 13.51 9.73 -4.08
N GLY A 92 14.15 10.32 -5.10
CA GLY A 92 13.91 9.98 -6.51
C GLY A 92 14.36 8.55 -6.81
N PHE A 93 13.79 7.97 -7.87
CA PHE A 93 14.01 6.58 -8.22
C PHE A 93 14.40 6.27 -9.67
N GLU A 94 14.87 7.27 -10.43
CA GLU A 94 15.38 7.04 -11.79
C GLU A 94 16.55 6.03 -11.80
N ASN A 95 17.42 6.08 -10.79
CA ASN A 95 18.59 5.21 -10.62
C ASN A 95 18.74 4.73 -9.17
N ILE A 96 17.68 4.12 -8.61
CA ILE A 96 17.75 3.62 -7.22
C ILE A 96 18.79 2.53 -7.05
N ASN A 97 19.50 2.61 -5.93
CA ASN A 97 20.38 1.59 -5.42
C ASN A 97 19.87 0.96 -4.11
N LYS A 98 18.79 1.50 -3.54
CA LYS A 98 18.14 1.03 -2.33
C LYS A 98 16.61 1.04 -2.50
N PRO A 99 15.87 0.17 -1.79
CA PRO A 99 14.42 0.23 -1.75
C PRO A 99 13.88 1.62 -1.37
N ILE A 100 12.81 2.03 -2.06
CA ILE A 100 12.10 3.28 -1.81
C ILE A 100 10.62 2.94 -1.56
N PRO A 101 10.11 3.10 -0.33
CA PRO A 101 8.71 2.85 -0.05
C PRO A 101 7.85 3.87 -0.78
N LEU A 102 6.71 3.40 -1.28
CA LEU A 102 5.73 4.22 -1.96
C LEU A 102 4.50 4.41 -1.07
N VAL A 103 3.74 3.34 -0.85
CA VAL A 103 2.49 3.34 -0.08
C VAL A 103 2.28 2.01 0.63
N THR A 104 1.53 2.05 1.72
CA THR A 104 0.88 0.86 2.28
C THR A 104 -0.62 0.98 2.03
N ILE A 105 -1.27 -0.12 1.69
CA ILE A 105 -2.70 -0.15 1.37
C ILE A 105 -3.35 -1.27 2.18
N ILE A 106 -4.38 -0.93 2.94
CA ILE A 106 -5.33 -1.92 3.45
C ILE A 106 -6.42 -2.06 2.39
N ALA A 107 -6.50 -3.22 1.76
CA ALA A 107 -7.50 -3.50 0.75
C ALA A 107 -8.61 -4.35 1.36
N ALA A 108 -9.85 -3.85 1.36
CA ALA A 108 -11.01 -4.50 1.96
C ALA A 108 -12.08 -4.83 0.92
N THR A 109 -12.87 -5.88 1.15
CA THR A 109 -13.90 -6.32 0.20
C THR A 109 -15.29 -5.73 0.45
N ASN A 110 -15.52 -5.10 1.61
CA ASN A 110 -16.86 -4.77 2.12
C ASN A 110 -17.70 -3.87 1.19
N GLN A 111 -17.09 -2.84 0.60
CA GLN A 111 -17.71 -2.01 -0.45
C GLN A 111 -16.78 -1.88 -1.66
N GLY A 112 -15.94 -2.89 -1.89
CA GLY A 112 -15.08 -2.94 -3.06
C GLY A 112 -15.90 -2.95 -4.35
N CYS A 113 -15.41 -2.29 -5.39
CA CYS A 113 -16.02 -2.40 -6.72
C CYS A 113 -15.70 -3.79 -7.30
N GLU A 114 -16.73 -4.60 -7.50
CA GLU A 114 -16.63 -5.86 -8.23
C GLU A 114 -16.24 -5.57 -9.68
N GLU A 115 -15.18 -6.22 -10.17
CA GLU A 115 -14.73 -6.05 -11.55
C GLU A 115 -14.34 -7.41 -12.12
N GLU A 116 -14.92 -7.76 -13.26
CA GLU A 116 -14.38 -8.86 -14.05
C GLU A 116 -13.04 -8.44 -14.66
N PRO A 117 -11.96 -9.23 -14.51
CA PRO A 117 -10.69 -8.93 -15.15
C PRO A 117 -10.85 -8.81 -16.67
N SER A 118 -10.75 -7.59 -17.20
CA SER A 118 -10.83 -7.28 -18.64
C SER A 118 -9.45 -7.26 -19.29
N SER A 119 -9.19 -6.53 -20.37
CA SER A 119 -7.86 -6.47 -21.01
C SER A 119 -6.77 -5.80 -20.12
N GLY A 120 -5.52 -6.29 -20.20
CA GLY A 120 -4.34 -5.76 -19.46
C GLY A 120 -3.43 -6.86 -18.89
N LYS A 121 -2.35 -6.49 -18.18
CA LYS A 121 -1.62 -7.43 -17.31
C LYS A 121 -2.27 -7.42 -15.93
N TRP A 122 -2.70 -8.60 -15.48
CA TRP A 122 -3.46 -8.77 -14.24
C TRP A 122 -2.79 -9.80 -13.35
N PHE A 123 -2.86 -9.54 -12.06
CA PHE A 123 -2.68 -10.55 -11.04
C PHE A 123 -3.55 -10.18 -9.83
N GLY A 124 -3.81 -11.14 -8.97
CA GLY A 124 -4.51 -10.86 -7.74
C GLY A 124 -4.50 -12.02 -6.78
N PHE A 125 -5.08 -11.76 -5.61
CA PHE A 125 -4.85 -12.53 -4.40
C PHE A 125 -6.09 -13.27 -4.01
N GLN A 126 -5.99 -14.58 -3.78
CA GLN A 126 -7.08 -15.32 -3.18
C GLN A 126 -7.04 -15.12 -1.67
N LEU A 127 -8.11 -14.56 -1.11
CA LEU A 127 -8.28 -14.48 0.33
C LEU A 127 -8.85 -15.81 0.86
N PRO A 128 -8.42 -16.24 2.06
CA PRO A 128 -9.13 -17.25 2.85
C PRO A 128 -10.57 -16.84 3.13
N ASP A 129 -11.45 -17.81 3.39
CA ASP A 129 -12.88 -17.55 3.60
C ASP A 129 -13.19 -16.78 4.89
N ASP A 130 -12.27 -16.79 5.85
CA ASP A 130 -12.37 -16.11 7.15
C ASP A 130 -11.70 -14.72 7.18
N VAL A 131 -11.23 -14.22 6.04
CA VAL A 131 -10.53 -12.93 5.91
C VAL A 131 -11.06 -12.13 4.73
N ASN A 132 -11.57 -10.92 4.98
CA ASN A 132 -12.10 -10.00 3.96
C ASN A 132 -11.21 -8.78 3.68
N TYR A 133 -9.93 -8.84 4.06
CA TYR A 133 -8.96 -7.79 3.75
C TYR A 133 -7.54 -8.34 3.57
N LEU A 134 -6.67 -7.53 2.97
CA LEU A 134 -5.23 -7.75 2.97
C LEU A 134 -4.48 -6.44 3.22
N ILE A 135 -3.23 -6.54 3.64
CA ILE A 135 -2.30 -5.42 3.72
C ILE A 135 -1.29 -5.57 2.59
N MET A 136 -1.13 -4.53 1.78
CA MET A 136 -0.21 -4.49 0.65
C MET A 136 0.77 -3.34 0.83
N GLU A 137 2.05 -3.66 0.83
CA GLU A 137 3.15 -2.70 0.96
C GLU A 137 3.88 -2.62 -0.38
N LEU A 138 3.94 -1.42 -0.95
CA LEU A 138 4.55 -1.19 -2.26
C LEU A 138 5.86 -0.41 -2.11
N SER A 139 6.94 -0.97 -2.64
CA SER A 139 8.26 -0.34 -2.67
C SER A 139 8.87 -0.42 -4.07
N ALA A 140 9.49 0.65 -4.53
CA ALA A 140 10.35 0.63 -5.72
C ALA A 140 11.74 0.10 -5.33
N ILE A 141 12.26 -0.85 -6.10
CA ILE A 141 13.56 -1.50 -5.86
C ILE A 141 14.39 -1.57 -7.15
N PRO A 142 15.74 -1.65 -7.05
CA PRO A 142 16.61 -1.72 -8.23
C PRO A 142 16.33 -2.96 -9.08
N LYS A 143 16.38 -2.84 -10.42
CA LYS A 143 16.17 -3.98 -11.35
C LYS A 143 17.10 -5.17 -11.13
N ASN A 144 18.32 -4.89 -10.70
CA ASN A 144 19.35 -5.91 -10.48
C ASN A 144 19.33 -6.46 -9.05
N SER A 145 18.34 -6.08 -8.23
CA SER A 145 18.21 -6.61 -6.88
C SER A 145 17.69 -8.04 -6.94
N ARG A 146 18.50 -9.00 -6.48
CA ARG A 146 17.98 -10.28 -6.01
C ARG A 146 17.31 -10.00 -4.68
N VAL A 147 16.01 -9.82 -4.70
CA VAL A 147 15.24 -9.48 -3.50
C VAL A 147 15.16 -10.70 -2.60
N GLU A 148 16.17 -10.90 -1.77
CA GLU A 148 16.03 -11.56 -0.47
C GLU A 148 15.78 -10.46 0.55
N ILE A 149 14.62 -9.79 0.47
CA ILE A 149 14.25 -8.84 1.52
C ILE A 149 13.86 -9.66 2.75
N GLN A 150 14.82 -9.79 3.68
CA GLN A 150 14.52 -10.17 5.06
C GLN A 150 13.81 -9.00 5.74
N GLN A 151 12.54 -8.77 5.41
CA GLN A 151 11.69 -7.94 6.26
C GLN A 151 11.33 -8.78 7.49
N SER A 152 12.00 -8.49 8.60
CA SER A 152 11.64 -9.06 9.90
C SER A 152 10.36 -8.36 10.38
N TYR A 153 9.21 -8.92 10.04
CA TYR A 153 7.94 -8.51 10.62
C TYR A 153 7.81 -9.13 12.01
N SER A 154 8.19 -8.39 13.05
CA SER A 154 7.97 -8.81 14.43
C SER A 154 6.54 -8.43 14.82
N ILE A 155 5.61 -9.38 14.77
CA ILE A 155 4.28 -9.22 15.39
C ILE A 155 4.31 -9.92 16.73
N LEU A 156 4.17 -9.14 17.80
CA LEU A 156 3.82 -9.66 19.12
C LEU A 156 2.34 -10.03 19.09
N ASN A 157 2.05 -11.32 19.08
CA ASN A 157 0.70 -11.83 19.02
C ASN A 157 0.37 -12.72 20.22
N GLU A 158 -0.70 -12.39 20.92
CA GLU A 158 -1.24 -13.19 22.03
C GLU A 158 -2.24 -14.25 21.55
N LYS A 159 -2.74 -14.17 20.30
CA LYS A 159 -3.63 -15.16 19.68
C LYS A 159 -2.90 -15.90 18.55
N LYS A 160 -3.04 -17.23 18.47
CA LYS A 160 -2.47 -18.02 17.36
C LYS A 160 -3.10 -17.61 16.03
N THR A 161 -2.40 -16.83 15.20
CA THR A 161 -2.80 -16.53 13.82
C THR A 161 -1.87 -17.22 12.83
N ASN A 162 -2.43 -17.65 11.71
CA ASN A 162 -1.68 -18.03 10.53
C ASN A 162 -1.57 -16.79 9.66
N GLU A 163 -0.35 -16.30 9.51
CA GLU A 163 -0.06 -15.21 8.57
C GLU A 163 0.50 -15.79 7.29
N THR A 164 0.04 -15.29 6.16
CA THR A 164 0.62 -15.59 4.85
C THR A 164 1.25 -14.32 4.32
N ILE A 165 2.52 -14.43 3.90
CA ILE A 165 3.29 -13.34 3.31
C ILE A 165 3.70 -13.74 1.90
N ASP A 166 3.23 -12.97 0.91
CA ASP A 166 3.57 -13.15 -0.49
C ASP A 166 4.41 -11.97 -1.00
N PHE A 167 5.36 -12.27 -1.88
CA PHE A 167 6.23 -11.29 -2.51
C PHE A 167 6.00 -11.31 -4.03
N ILE A 168 5.46 -10.23 -4.58
CA ILE A 168 5.18 -10.12 -6.01
C ILE A 168 6.05 -9.02 -6.62
N PRO A 169 7.01 -9.38 -7.50
CA PRO A 169 7.75 -8.40 -8.29
C PRO A 169 6.91 -7.95 -9.49
N ILE A 170 6.79 -6.64 -9.65
CA ILE A 170 6.08 -6.00 -10.76
C ILE A 170 7.10 -5.22 -11.58
N GLU A 171 7.52 -5.81 -12.71
CA GLU A 171 8.48 -5.19 -13.62
C GLU A 171 7.98 -3.84 -14.12
N MET A 172 8.84 -2.81 -14.02
CA MET A 172 8.68 -1.49 -14.61
C MET A 172 9.84 -1.18 -15.58
N ARG A 173 9.84 0.00 -16.22
CA ARG A 173 10.87 0.33 -17.23
C ARG A 173 12.25 0.59 -16.61
N ASN A 174 12.34 1.17 -15.42
CA ASN A 174 13.61 1.52 -14.76
C ASN A 174 13.78 0.94 -13.34
N CYS A 175 12.73 0.34 -12.77
CA CYS A 175 12.76 -0.31 -11.46
C CYS A 175 11.88 -1.57 -11.47
N ILE A 176 11.84 -2.28 -10.35
CA ILE A 176 10.79 -3.24 -10.03
C ILE A 176 9.95 -2.61 -8.91
N ILE A 177 8.62 -2.73 -8.96
CA ILE A 177 7.79 -2.49 -7.78
C ILE A 177 7.62 -3.82 -7.08
N LEU A 178 8.16 -3.96 -5.88
CA LEU A 178 7.89 -5.09 -5.01
C LEU A 178 6.60 -4.82 -4.25
N ALA A 179 5.62 -5.69 -4.42
CA ALA A 179 4.45 -5.76 -3.58
C ALA A 179 4.63 -6.86 -2.53
N VAL A 180 4.70 -6.48 -1.27
CA VAL A 180 4.69 -7.40 -0.13
C VAL A 180 3.28 -7.44 0.43
N ILE A 181 2.72 -8.64 0.51
CA ILE A 181 1.29 -8.82 0.74
C ILE A 181 1.12 -9.71 1.93
N ARG A 182 0.37 -9.22 2.90
CA ARG A 182 0.12 -9.87 4.17
C ARG A 182 -1.36 -10.13 4.30
N THR A 183 -1.69 -11.38 4.53
CA THR A 183 -3.01 -11.79 5.02
C THR A 183 -2.83 -12.44 6.38
N THR A 184 -3.76 -12.17 7.27
CA THR A 184 -3.78 -12.72 8.62
C THR A 184 -5.20 -13.15 8.87
N ASN A 185 -5.38 -14.34 9.41
CA ASN A 185 -6.68 -14.91 9.78
C ASN A 185 -7.30 -14.24 11.02
N HIS A 186 -7.18 -12.92 11.10
CA HIS A 186 -7.95 -12.13 12.05
C HIS A 186 -9.41 -12.05 11.61
N GLU A 187 -10.29 -11.83 12.60
CA GLU A 187 -11.70 -11.52 12.40
C GLU A 187 -11.91 -10.55 11.22
N LEU A 188 -13.02 -10.75 10.50
CA LEU A 188 -13.45 -9.87 9.41
C LEU A 188 -13.42 -8.39 9.85
N THR A 189 -12.95 -7.51 8.96
CA THR A 189 -12.98 -6.07 9.17
C THR A 189 -14.28 -5.47 8.65
N ASP A 190 -14.72 -4.37 9.25
CA ASP A 190 -15.85 -3.54 8.78
C ASP A 190 -15.40 -2.33 7.98
N ILE A 191 -14.09 -2.18 7.71
CA ILE A 191 -13.56 -1.08 6.89
C ILE A 191 -14.20 -1.16 5.48
N PRO A 192 -14.98 -0.14 5.05
CA PRO A 192 -15.76 -0.24 3.81
C PRO A 192 -14.91 -0.04 2.56
N ASN A 193 -13.91 0.84 2.65
CA ASN A 193 -13.10 1.31 1.54
C ASN A 193 -11.63 0.96 1.73
N ASN A 194 -10.87 0.92 0.64
CA ASN A 194 -9.43 0.75 0.73
C ASN A 194 -8.82 1.94 1.47
N VAL A 195 -7.79 1.71 2.29
CA VAL A 195 -7.09 2.78 3.01
C VAL A 195 -5.65 2.87 2.53
N VAL A 196 -5.27 4.03 2.03
CA VAL A 196 -3.91 4.32 1.55
C VAL A 196 -3.14 5.10 2.62
N PHE A 197 -2.00 4.57 3.02
CA PHE A 197 -1.07 5.20 3.93
C PHE A 197 0.16 5.66 3.16
N GLN A 198 0.40 6.97 3.16
CA GLN A 198 1.61 7.54 2.58
C GLN A 198 2.80 7.25 3.49
N GLN A 199 3.92 6.82 2.90
CA GLN A 199 5.17 6.61 3.62
C GLN A 199 6.07 7.84 3.47
N VAL A 200 6.70 8.28 4.56
CA VAL A 200 7.64 9.40 4.56
C VAL A 200 9.08 8.92 4.64
N GLU A 201 10.03 9.78 4.28
CA GLU A 201 11.43 9.47 4.47
C GLU A 201 11.74 9.32 5.98
N GLY A 202 12.39 8.22 6.35
CA GLY A 202 12.83 7.94 7.72
C GLY A 202 11.75 7.45 8.68
N LYS A 203 10.45 7.63 8.39
CA LYS A 203 9.34 7.08 9.19
C LYS A 203 8.33 6.36 8.31
N SER A 204 7.91 5.19 8.78
CA SER A 204 6.80 4.44 8.19
C SER A 204 5.77 4.10 9.24
N ILE A 205 4.61 3.66 8.78
CA ILE A 205 3.72 2.90 9.65
C ILE A 205 3.82 1.42 9.33
N ASN A 206 3.96 0.62 10.36
CA ASN A 206 3.76 -0.81 10.29
C ASN A 206 2.34 -1.11 10.77
N ILE A 207 1.50 -1.67 9.90
CA ILE A 207 0.18 -2.14 10.30
C ILE A 207 0.37 -3.40 11.13
N ILE A 208 0.02 -3.31 12.41
CA ILE A 208 0.05 -4.44 13.35
C ILE A 208 -1.20 -5.27 13.16
N ARG A 209 -2.38 -4.62 13.17
CA ARG A 209 -3.67 -5.31 13.13
C ARG A 209 -4.77 -4.43 12.56
N VAL A 210 -5.81 -5.07 12.01
CA VAL A 210 -7.05 -4.43 11.61
C VAL A 210 -8.19 -5.10 12.38
N GLU A 211 -9.05 -4.31 13.01
CA GLU A 211 -10.15 -4.78 13.85
C GLU A 211 -11.38 -3.90 13.64
N LYS A 212 -12.53 -4.43 13.18
CA LYS A 212 -13.85 -3.76 13.26
C LYS A 212 -13.84 -2.24 13.02
N GLY A 213 -13.33 -1.81 11.86
CA GLY A 213 -13.25 -0.39 11.47
C GLY A 213 -12.06 0.40 12.04
N ILE A 214 -11.17 -0.23 12.80
CA ILE A 214 -9.97 0.34 13.43
C ILE A 214 -8.72 -0.32 12.83
N VAL A 215 -7.71 0.51 12.57
CA VAL A 215 -6.38 0.07 12.17
C VAL A 215 -5.42 0.36 13.32
N ILE A 216 -4.80 -0.68 13.83
CA ILE A 216 -3.74 -0.58 14.84
C ILE A 216 -2.41 -0.59 14.10
N ALA A 217 -1.68 0.50 14.21
CA ALA A 217 -0.38 0.67 13.56
C ALA A 217 0.67 1.09 14.56
N GLN A 218 1.94 0.86 14.22
CA GLN A 218 3.08 1.36 14.97
C GLN A 218 3.97 2.19 14.06
N VAL A 219 4.43 3.33 14.57
CA VAL A 219 5.42 4.15 13.89
C VAL A 219 6.75 3.40 13.90
N SER A 220 7.25 3.03 12.74
CA SER A 220 8.50 2.29 12.61
C SER A 220 9.55 3.13 11.91
N ARG A 221 10.81 2.81 12.16
CA ARG A 221 11.88 3.23 11.25
C ARG A 221 11.64 2.57 9.92
N LEU A 222 11.74 3.35 8.85
CA LEU A 222 11.83 2.78 7.53
C LEU A 222 13.20 2.07 7.39
N ALA A 223 13.26 0.80 7.78
CA ALA A 223 14.45 -0.02 7.61
C ALA A 223 14.55 -0.41 6.13
N VAL A 224 15.39 0.31 5.40
CA VAL A 224 15.86 -0.11 4.08
C VAL A 224 17.24 -0.71 4.31
N GLY A 225 17.29 -2.02 4.53
CA GLY A 225 18.53 -2.80 4.64
C GLY A 225 19.14 -3.10 3.28
#